data_AF-A0A8H6T704-F1
#
_entry.id   AF-A0A8H6T704-F1
#
_cell.length_a   1.000
_cell.length_b   1.000
_cell.length_c   1.000
_cell.angle_alpha   90.00
_cell.angle_beta   90.00
_cell.angle_gamma   90.00
#
_symmetry.space_group_name_H-M   'P 1'
#
loop_
_entity.id
_entity.type
_entity.pdbx_description
1 polymer ?
#
loop_
_entity_poly.entity_id
_entity_poly.type
_entity_poly.pdbx_seq_one_letter_code
_entity_poly.pdbx_strand_id
1 'polypeptide(L)'
;MSIMDYNGGSVIAMVGKECVAIASDLRLGNQALGVSSNFQKIFPITDRIYLGLPGLATDVTTLKERFRYRVNMYTIKEEREIEPETFARLVSSTLYENRFGPYFVEPVMAGISKTPSGEHKPFIAATDLIGCLNFAKDFVVAGTASEKLFGVAEGLWEPDLEPEDLFETISQTIMNALDRDAYSGWGCVVHVLTKDQVITRTVARGFNKLLLTAAPVAFTREPGYASNVGLRILSSILSSGIEAKQSGDLDVLQHSRLVGRGKYVHEITVHRVKPDKTEEYKAAAEKYYVGIKNDSELGTKLSGNWEVIVGEQDTFIHILEIESYAKTDKLLASEKHREAFKKLAPFLTSRTSQLTQEFAFLPTAPPHTEGGIFELRSYQLKPGTLLEWEHTWRAGIEARRKFVAPVGAWFSQVGRLHQVHHLWQYEDLSARKEMREKAWQIDGWAGTVSKTSQLTKFMDSFILRPLPFSPLK
;
A
#
# COMPACT_ATOMS: atom_id res chain seq x y z
N MET A 1 7.81 -5.18 0.14
CA MET A 1 7.39 -4.07 -0.71
C MET A 1 8.43 -3.01 -0.51
N SER A 2 9.21 -2.75 -1.56
CA SER A 2 10.25 -1.73 -1.52
C SER A 2 9.60 -0.36 -1.33
N ILE A 3 10.34 0.61 -0.79
CA ILE A 3 9.89 2.01 -0.76
C ILE A 3 9.71 2.52 -2.21
N MET A 4 10.54 2.01 -3.14
CA MET A 4 10.45 2.28 -4.58
C MET A 4 9.10 1.87 -5.19
N ASP A 5 8.48 0.82 -4.67
CA ASP A 5 7.21 0.29 -5.21
C ASP A 5 5.99 1.02 -4.63
N TYR A 6 6.18 1.88 -3.63
CA TYR A 6 5.08 2.42 -2.84
C TYR A 6 4.12 3.27 -3.68
N ASN A 7 4.65 4.17 -4.51
CA ASN A 7 3.84 4.94 -5.46
C ASN A 7 3.77 4.29 -6.83
N GLY A 8 4.74 3.42 -7.14
CA GLY A 8 4.90 2.77 -8.43
C GLY A 8 5.35 3.73 -9.52
N GLY A 9 5.19 3.27 -10.76
CA GLY A 9 5.51 4.03 -11.95
C GLY A 9 6.85 3.67 -12.55
N SER A 10 6.96 3.89 -13.84
CA SER A 10 8.06 3.43 -14.67
C SER A 10 8.42 4.46 -15.73
N VAL A 11 9.70 4.48 -16.09
CA VAL A 11 10.25 5.34 -17.13
C VAL A 11 11.16 4.51 -18.03
N ILE A 12 11.12 4.78 -19.32
CA ILE A 12 12.03 4.23 -20.33
C ILE A 12 12.54 5.37 -21.22
N ALA A 13 13.79 5.29 -21.64
CA ALA A 13 14.34 6.11 -22.72
C ALA A 13 15.03 5.23 -23.76
N MET A 14 14.92 5.60 -25.04
CA MET A 14 15.47 4.88 -26.18
C MET A 14 16.20 5.83 -27.12
N VAL A 15 17.32 5.37 -27.67
CA VAL A 15 18.08 6.07 -28.71
C VAL A 15 17.55 5.65 -30.09
N GLY A 16 17.37 6.62 -30.98
CA GLY A 16 17.18 6.42 -32.41
C GLY A 16 18.23 7.19 -33.22
N LYS A 17 17.98 7.34 -34.52
CA LYS A 17 18.84 8.09 -35.43
C LYS A 17 18.66 9.59 -35.25
N GLU A 18 19.70 10.26 -34.74
CA GLU A 18 19.69 11.70 -34.43
C GLU A 18 18.52 12.18 -33.55
N CYS A 19 17.88 11.25 -32.84
CA CYS A 19 16.72 11.49 -31.99
C CYS A 19 16.76 10.59 -30.75
N VAL A 20 16.04 11.00 -29.71
CA VAL A 20 15.91 10.25 -28.47
C VAL A 20 14.48 10.34 -27.98
N ALA A 21 13.95 9.25 -27.46
CA ALA A 21 12.61 9.20 -26.88
C ALA A 21 12.67 8.90 -25.39
N ILE A 22 11.76 9.51 -24.62
CA ILE A 22 11.55 9.20 -23.20
C ILE A 22 10.05 9.06 -22.93
N ALA A 23 9.66 8.01 -22.22
CA ALA A 23 8.27 7.69 -21.94
C ALA A 23 8.06 7.29 -20.48
N SER A 24 6.88 7.63 -19.94
CA SER A 24 6.47 7.28 -18.59
C SER A 24 4.97 7.05 -18.49
N ASP A 25 4.59 6.24 -17.52
CA ASP A 25 3.19 6.03 -17.15
C ASP A 25 2.62 7.20 -16.32
N LEU A 26 1.30 7.29 -16.25
CA LEU A 26 0.61 8.42 -15.61
C LEU A 26 0.05 8.11 -14.23
N ARG A 27 0.21 6.87 -13.75
CA ARG A 27 -0.31 6.41 -12.46
C ARG A 27 0.44 7.07 -11.29
N LEU A 28 -0.32 7.53 -10.30
CA LEU A 28 0.15 7.76 -8.93
C LEU A 28 -0.60 6.83 -8.02
N GLY A 29 0.10 5.89 -7.39
CA GLY A 29 -0.47 4.98 -6.41
C GLY A 29 -0.18 5.40 -4.97
N ASN A 30 -0.98 4.89 -4.06
CA ASN A 30 -0.59 4.59 -2.68
C ASN A 30 -0.73 3.08 -2.52
N GLN A 31 0.36 2.37 -2.79
CA GLN A 31 0.38 0.92 -2.97
C GLN A 31 -0.65 0.51 -4.04
N ALA A 32 -1.59 -0.38 -3.70
CA ALA A 32 -2.62 -0.85 -4.62
C ALA A 32 -3.68 0.23 -4.94
N LEU A 33 -3.85 1.25 -4.10
CA LEU A 33 -4.83 2.30 -4.34
C LEU A 33 -4.32 3.27 -5.43
N GLY A 34 -5.06 3.40 -6.54
CA GLY A 34 -4.82 4.47 -7.51
C GLY A 34 -5.31 5.80 -6.95
N VAL A 35 -4.42 6.79 -6.87
CA VAL A 35 -4.71 8.15 -6.38
C VAL A 35 -4.97 9.11 -7.54
N SER A 36 -4.12 9.06 -8.58
CA SER A 36 -4.27 9.89 -9.78
C SER A 36 -3.87 9.12 -11.03
N SER A 37 -4.48 9.49 -12.15
CA SER A 37 -4.22 8.99 -13.50
C SER A 37 -3.47 9.99 -14.38
N ASN A 38 -2.97 11.08 -13.81
CA ASN A 38 -2.27 12.13 -14.54
C ASN A 38 -1.11 12.71 -13.71
N PHE A 39 -0.26 11.85 -13.19
CA PHE A 39 0.92 12.25 -12.43
C PHE A 39 2.14 12.33 -13.33
N GLN A 40 2.70 13.53 -13.45
CA GLN A 40 3.87 13.80 -14.29
C GLN A 40 5.13 13.24 -13.62
N LYS A 41 5.85 12.38 -14.34
CA LYS A 41 7.17 11.85 -13.92
C LYS A 41 8.32 12.31 -14.82
N ILE A 42 8.01 12.86 -15.99
CA ILE A 42 9.00 13.40 -16.93
C ILE A 42 8.94 14.91 -16.91
N PHE A 43 10.09 15.54 -16.72
CA PHE A 43 10.24 16.99 -16.59
C PHE A 43 11.25 17.52 -17.61
N PRO A 44 10.91 18.58 -18.35
CA PRO A 44 11.88 19.28 -19.18
C PRO A 44 12.88 20.01 -18.26
N ILE A 45 14.17 19.83 -18.53
CA ILE A 45 15.27 20.52 -17.85
C ILE A 45 15.78 21.67 -18.71
N THR A 46 15.95 21.40 -20.00
CA THR A 46 16.20 22.37 -21.07
C THR A 46 15.39 21.93 -22.29
N ASP A 47 15.44 22.69 -23.38
CA ASP A 47 14.77 22.35 -24.64
C ASP A 47 15.27 21.02 -25.24
N ARG A 48 16.46 20.58 -24.81
CA ARG A 48 17.16 19.39 -25.33
C ARG A 48 17.38 18.29 -24.29
N ILE A 49 16.93 18.48 -23.04
CA ILE A 49 17.18 17.54 -21.94
C ILE A 49 15.89 17.33 -21.15
N TYR A 50 15.49 16.06 -21.03
CA TYR A 50 14.35 15.60 -20.27
C TYR A 50 14.81 14.65 -19.17
N LEU A 51 14.23 14.82 -17.99
CA LEU A 51 14.49 14.02 -16.81
C LEU A 51 13.23 13.27 -16.40
N GLY A 52 13.28 11.95 -16.45
CA GLY A 52 12.28 11.06 -15.88
C GLY A 52 12.66 10.61 -14.46
N LEU A 53 11.72 10.68 -13.53
CA LEU A 53 11.90 10.31 -12.13
C LEU A 53 10.82 9.28 -11.72
N PRO A 54 11.07 7.97 -11.90
CA PRO A 54 10.29 6.92 -11.26
C PRO A 54 10.74 6.69 -9.81
N GLY A 55 9.80 6.26 -8.94
CA GLY A 55 10.06 5.97 -7.53
C GLY A 55 9.06 6.62 -6.58
N LEU A 56 9.53 7.02 -5.40
CA LEU A 56 8.71 7.64 -4.36
C LEU A 56 8.28 9.06 -4.77
N ALA A 57 6.98 9.31 -4.82
CA ALA A 57 6.40 10.55 -5.34
C ALA A 57 6.86 11.83 -4.60
N THR A 58 7.12 11.71 -3.29
CA THR A 58 7.70 12.79 -2.48
C THR A 58 9.08 13.20 -2.99
N ASP A 59 9.93 12.23 -3.29
CA ASP A 59 11.29 12.47 -3.75
C ASP A 59 11.30 12.91 -5.21
N VAL A 60 10.38 12.40 -6.04
CA VAL A 60 10.15 12.88 -7.41
C VAL A 60 9.91 14.39 -7.42
N THR A 61 8.99 14.87 -6.58
CA THR A 61 8.67 16.30 -6.49
C THR A 61 9.83 17.11 -5.93
N THR A 62 10.51 16.59 -4.89
CA THR A 62 11.65 17.26 -4.26
C THR A 62 12.83 17.42 -5.21
N LEU A 63 13.17 16.36 -5.93
CA LEU A 63 14.30 16.37 -6.86
C LEU A 63 14.02 17.15 -8.13
N LYS A 64 12.77 17.14 -8.63
CA LYS A 64 12.35 18.05 -9.71
C LYS A 64 12.72 19.49 -9.38
N GLU A 65 12.32 19.98 -8.21
CA GLU A 65 12.58 21.36 -7.80
C GLU A 65 14.08 21.61 -7.54
N ARG A 66 14.78 20.64 -6.93
CA ARG A 66 16.23 20.74 -6.66
C ARG A 66 17.06 20.78 -7.95
N PHE A 67 16.74 19.96 -8.95
CA PHE A 67 17.42 19.97 -10.23
C PHE A 67 17.10 21.23 -11.04
N ARG A 68 15.85 21.70 -11.05
CA ARG A 68 15.49 22.99 -11.65
C ARG A 68 16.34 24.12 -11.07
N TYR A 69 16.45 24.18 -9.74
CA TYR A 69 17.27 25.19 -9.07
C TYR A 69 18.76 25.09 -9.46
N ARG A 70 19.34 23.89 -9.40
CA ARG A 70 20.77 23.70 -9.71
C ARG A 70 21.10 24.03 -11.17
N VAL A 71 20.23 23.64 -12.10
CA VAL A 71 20.42 23.94 -13.53
C VAL A 71 20.27 25.43 -13.80
N ASN A 72 19.27 26.10 -13.23
CA ASN A 72 19.13 27.56 -13.38
C ASN A 72 20.36 28.30 -12.84
N MET A 73 20.87 27.88 -11.67
CA MET A 73 22.09 28.44 -11.10
C MET A 73 23.32 28.18 -11.96
N TYR A 74 23.41 27.00 -12.58
CA TYR A 74 24.48 26.68 -13.52
C TYR A 74 24.44 27.59 -14.75
N THR A 75 23.27 27.74 -15.37
CA THR A 75 23.08 28.59 -16.56
C THR A 75 23.43 30.05 -16.30
N ILE A 76 23.08 30.58 -15.12
CA ILE A 76 23.44 31.97 -14.75
C ILE A 76 24.94 32.12 -14.52
N LYS A 77 25.61 31.13 -13.91
CA LYS A 77 27.04 31.22 -13.57
C LYS A 77 27.96 31.00 -14.75
N GLU A 78 27.63 30.03 -15.59
CA GLU A 78 28.47 29.58 -16.71
C GLU A 78 28.07 30.27 -18.03
N GLU A 79 26.99 31.05 -18.02
CA GLU A 79 26.43 31.75 -19.20
C GLU A 79 26.20 30.84 -20.41
N ARG A 80 25.97 29.54 -20.16
CA ARG A 80 25.72 28.53 -21.18
C ARG A 80 24.73 27.48 -20.70
N GLU A 81 24.07 26.81 -21.65
CA GLU A 81 23.23 25.66 -21.33
C GLU A 81 24.08 24.47 -20.87
N ILE A 82 23.52 23.71 -19.93
CA ILE A 82 24.15 22.46 -19.47
C ILE A 82 24.01 21.39 -20.56
N GLU A 83 25.10 20.69 -20.86
CA GLU A 83 25.08 19.57 -21.81
C GLU A 83 24.64 18.27 -21.12
N PRO A 84 24.00 17.32 -21.84
CA PRO A 84 23.39 16.12 -21.24
C PRO A 84 24.35 15.31 -20.36
N GLU A 85 25.60 15.17 -20.80
CA GLU A 85 26.62 14.41 -20.07
C GLU A 85 27.07 15.11 -18.77
N THR A 86 27.07 16.44 -18.75
CA THR A 86 27.33 17.24 -17.54
C THR A 86 26.13 17.16 -16.59
N PHE A 87 24.92 17.21 -17.14
CA PHE A 87 23.70 17.05 -16.36
C PHE A 87 23.62 15.68 -15.69
N ALA A 88 24.00 14.60 -16.38
CA ALA A 88 24.05 13.26 -15.79
C ALA A 88 24.99 13.17 -14.58
N ARG A 89 26.15 13.83 -14.66
CA ARG A 89 27.10 13.93 -13.53
C ARG A 89 26.56 14.80 -12.38
N LEU A 90 25.81 15.87 -12.70
CA LEU A 90 25.11 16.67 -11.70
C LEU A 90 24.05 15.84 -10.96
N VAL A 91 23.29 15.00 -11.67
CA VAL A 91 22.32 14.07 -11.07
C VAL A 91 23.01 13.08 -10.15
N SER A 92 24.04 12.39 -10.65
CA SER A 92 24.85 11.42 -9.90
C SER A 92 25.41 12.00 -8.59
N SER A 93 26.09 13.14 -8.68
CA SER A 93 26.65 13.81 -7.50
C SER A 93 25.57 14.25 -6.50
N THR A 94 24.43 14.77 -6.98
CA THR A 94 23.32 15.21 -6.12
C THR A 94 22.70 14.04 -5.34
N LEU A 95 22.58 12.87 -5.96
CA LEU A 95 22.11 11.66 -5.27
C LEU A 95 23.16 11.16 -4.27
N TYR A 96 24.43 11.16 -4.67
CA TYR A 96 25.53 10.68 -3.83
C TYR A 96 25.77 11.56 -2.59
N GLU A 97 25.45 12.86 -2.64
CA GLU A 97 25.42 13.76 -1.47
C GLU A 97 24.59 13.17 -0.32
N ASN A 98 23.55 12.39 -0.63
CA ASN A 98 22.66 11.77 0.35
C ASN A 98 22.85 10.25 0.43
N ARG A 99 24.10 9.77 0.29
CA ARG A 99 24.42 8.32 0.24
C ARG A 99 23.88 7.50 1.42
N PHE A 100 23.84 8.06 2.64
CA PHE A 100 23.39 7.37 3.86
C PHE A 100 21.90 7.59 4.19
N GLY A 101 21.21 8.41 3.39
CA GLY A 101 19.77 8.64 3.47
C GLY A 101 19.27 8.98 2.07
N PRO A 102 19.26 8.01 1.14
CA PRO A 102 19.10 8.28 -0.29
C PRO A 102 17.69 8.77 -0.62
N TYR A 103 17.59 9.45 -1.75
CA TYR A 103 16.30 9.66 -2.39
C TYR A 103 15.85 8.36 -3.05
N PHE A 104 14.61 7.97 -2.85
CA PHE A 104 14.03 6.75 -3.40
C PHE A 104 13.52 6.99 -4.83
N VAL A 105 14.44 7.32 -5.73
CA VAL A 105 14.17 7.47 -7.17
C VAL A 105 15.31 6.89 -7.99
N GLU A 106 15.00 6.49 -9.22
CA GLU A 106 15.99 6.01 -10.20
C GLU A 106 15.89 6.87 -11.46
N PRO A 107 16.58 8.02 -11.49
CA PRO A 107 16.52 8.95 -12.62
C PRO A 107 16.87 8.33 -13.97
N VAL A 108 16.09 8.67 -14.97
CA VAL A 108 16.35 8.40 -16.39
C VAL A 108 16.46 9.73 -17.11
N MET A 109 17.52 9.90 -17.89
CA MET A 109 17.83 11.13 -18.59
C MET A 109 17.89 10.85 -20.08
N ALA A 110 17.25 11.71 -20.85
CA ALA A 110 17.26 11.69 -22.30
C ALA A 110 17.58 13.09 -22.81
N GLY A 111 18.50 13.21 -23.76
CA GLY A 111 18.78 14.49 -24.38
C GLY A 111 19.62 14.41 -25.64
N ILE A 112 19.83 15.56 -26.27
CA ILE A 112 20.63 15.69 -27.48
C ILE A 112 21.80 16.64 -27.19
N SER A 113 23.02 16.07 -27.26
CA SER A 113 24.27 16.80 -27.08
C SER A 113 24.59 17.59 -28.35
N LYS A 114 25.09 18.82 -28.17
CA LYS A 114 25.67 19.62 -29.26
C LYS A 114 27.18 19.45 -29.22
N THR A 115 27.74 18.73 -30.19
CA THR A 115 29.20 18.68 -30.30
C THR A 115 29.73 20.00 -30.88
N PRO A 116 30.98 20.38 -30.59
CA PRO A 116 31.62 21.55 -31.21
C PRO A 116 31.68 21.48 -32.74
N SER A 117 31.58 20.29 -33.33
CA SER A 117 31.49 20.03 -34.77
C SER A 117 30.09 20.26 -35.37
N GLY A 118 29.08 20.56 -34.56
CA GLY A 118 27.70 20.79 -35.00
C GLY A 118 26.86 19.53 -35.15
N GLU A 119 27.39 18.36 -34.80
CA GLU A 119 26.65 17.10 -34.81
C GLU A 119 25.75 16.97 -33.57
N HIS A 120 24.54 16.46 -33.78
CA HIS A 120 23.55 16.24 -32.73
C HIS A 120 23.62 14.78 -32.30
N LYS A 121 24.22 14.54 -31.12
CA LYS A 121 24.39 13.17 -30.62
C LYS A 121 23.30 12.85 -29.59
N PRO A 122 22.45 11.83 -29.83
CA PRO A 122 21.49 11.38 -28.83
C PRO A 122 22.23 10.81 -27.63
N PHE A 123 21.71 11.11 -26.44
CA PHE A 123 22.29 10.73 -25.17
C PHE A 123 21.18 10.21 -24.25
N ILE A 124 21.41 9.04 -23.68
CA ILE A 124 20.61 8.48 -22.59
C ILE A 124 21.50 8.04 -21.45
N ALA A 125 21.00 8.18 -20.24
CA ALA A 125 21.62 7.61 -19.05
C ALA A 125 20.55 7.31 -18.00
N ALA A 126 20.79 6.30 -17.19
CA ALA A 126 20.03 6.06 -15.98
C ALA A 126 20.96 6.09 -14.77
N THR A 127 20.40 6.33 -13.58
CA THR A 127 21.12 6.16 -12.33
C THR A 127 20.35 5.28 -11.37
N ASP A 128 21.07 4.54 -10.53
CA ASP A 128 20.47 3.99 -9.32
C ASP A 128 20.15 5.11 -8.30
N LEU A 129 19.52 4.73 -7.19
CA LEU A 129 19.12 5.65 -6.11
C LEU A 129 20.29 6.28 -5.34
N ILE A 130 21.53 5.80 -5.50
CA ILE A 130 22.73 6.38 -4.89
C ILE A 130 23.61 7.14 -5.90
N GLY A 131 23.20 7.22 -7.17
CA GLY A 131 23.87 8.00 -8.20
C GLY A 131 24.90 7.24 -9.03
N CYS A 132 24.89 5.91 -9.04
CA CYS A 132 25.70 5.12 -9.99
C CYS A 132 25.19 5.35 -11.41
N LEU A 133 26.03 5.89 -12.29
CA LEU A 133 25.69 6.20 -13.68
C LEU A 133 25.78 4.97 -14.57
N ASN A 134 24.71 4.69 -15.30
CA ASN A 134 24.67 3.73 -16.38
C ASN A 134 24.46 4.47 -17.72
N PHE A 135 25.44 4.34 -18.62
CA PHE A 135 25.36 4.86 -19.98
C PHE A 135 25.07 3.72 -20.94
N ALA A 136 24.03 3.87 -21.74
CA ALA A 136 23.62 2.89 -22.74
C ALA A 136 23.58 3.53 -24.14
N LYS A 137 23.68 2.68 -25.17
CA LYS A 137 23.63 3.11 -26.59
C LYS A 137 22.30 2.80 -27.24
N ASP A 138 21.50 1.98 -26.58
CA ASP A 138 20.24 1.39 -27.01
C ASP A 138 19.09 2.01 -26.21
N PHE A 139 18.89 1.56 -24.97
CA PHE A 139 17.81 2.02 -24.12
C PHE A 139 18.18 1.90 -22.63
N VAL A 140 17.46 2.66 -21.80
CA VAL A 140 17.54 2.60 -20.35
C VAL A 140 16.15 2.56 -19.76
N VAL A 141 15.99 1.84 -18.66
CA VAL A 141 14.70 1.66 -17.98
C VAL A 141 14.87 1.83 -16.47
N ALA A 142 13.83 2.31 -15.81
CA ALA A 142 13.77 2.41 -14.36
C ALA A 142 12.32 2.35 -13.85
N GLY A 143 12.16 2.02 -12.56
CA GLY A 143 10.85 1.89 -11.90
C GLY A 143 10.31 0.47 -11.80
N THR A 144 9.04 0.34 -11.42
CA THR A 144 8.46 -0.96 -11.01
C THR A 144 8.29 -1.97 -12.14
N ALA A 145 8.12 -1.50 -13.38
CA ALA A 145 8.01 -2.36 -14.56
C ALA A 145 9.36 -2.60 -15.25
N SER A 146 10.50 -2.26 -14.64
CA SER A 146 11.84 -2.34 -15.26
C SER A 146 12.14 -3.70 -15.90
N GLU A 147 11.91 -4.82 -15.21
CA GLU A 147 12.12 -6.17 -15.76
C GLU A 147 11.27 -6.44 -17.02
N LYS A 148 10.05 -5.90 -17.05
CA LYS A 148 9.09 -6.08 -18.16
C LYS A 148 9.48 -5.17 -19.32
N LEU A 149 9.92 -3.96 -19.01
CA LEU A 149 10.45 -3.01 -19.99
C LEU A 149 11.71 -3.55 -20.67
N PHE A 150 12.66 -4.13 -19.91
CA PHE A 150 13.82 -4.81 -20.49
C PHE A 150 13.38 -5.91 -21.47
N GLY A 151 12.49 -6.81 -21.03
CA GLY A 151 12.05 -7.93 -21.86
C GLY A 151 11.39 -7.52 -23.19
N VAL A 152 10.63 -6.42 -23.20
CA VAL A 152 9.97 -5.93 -24.43
C VAL A 152 10.92 -5.06 -25.26
N ALA A 153 11.74 -4.21 -24.63
CA ALA A 153 12.68 -3.34 -25.32
C ALA A 153 13.74 -4.13 -26.11
N GLU A 154 14.28 -5.21 -25.53
CA GLU A 154 15.23 -6.12 -26.20
C GLU A 154 14.65 -6.75 -27.48
N GLY A 155 13.33 -6.92 -27.55
CA GLY A 155 12.67 -7.53 -28.70
C GLY A 155 12.22 -6.56 -29.80
N LEU A 156 12.02 -5.28 -29.46
CA LEU A 156 11.45 -4.28 -30.37
C LEU A 156 12.44 -3.19 -30.78
N TRP A 157 13.50 -2.94 -30.00
CA TRP A 157 14.46 -1.91 -30.31
C TRP A 157 15.40 -2.35 -31.44
N GLU A 158 15.64 -1.44 -32.38
CA GLU A 158 16.62 -1.60 -33.45
C GLU A 158 17.53 -0.37 -33.51
N PRO A 159 18.79 -0.51 -33.97
CA PRO A 159 19.65 0.64 -34.21
C PRO A 159 19.06 1.58 -35.26
N ASP A 160 19.34 2.88 -35.13
CA ASP A 160 19.06 3.91 -36.14
C ASP A 160 17.58 4.07 -36.55
N LEU A 161 16.64 3.81 -35.63
CA LEU A 161 15.21 4.09 -35.82
C LEU A 161 14.96 5.58 -36.09
N GLU A 162 14.15 5.88 -37.11
CA GLU A 162 13.68 7.24 -37.40
C GLU A 162 12.67 7.71 -36.30
N PRO A 163 12.42 9.03 -36.14
CA PRO A 163 11.65 9.55 -35.01
C PRO A 163 10.25 8.95 -34.81
N GLU A 164 9.54 8.62 -35.88
CA GLU A 164 8.20 8.01 -35.79
C GLU A 164 8.25 6.51 -35.49
N ASP A 165 9.22 5.80 -36.05
CA ASP A 165 9.43 4.39 -35.72
C ASP A 165 9.89 4.26 -34.26
N LEU A 166 10.74 5.17 -33.79
CA LEU A 166 11.13 5.26 -32.39
C LEU A 166 9.94 5.53 -31.47
N PHE A 167 9.00 6.40 -31.89
CA PHE A 167 7.76 6.67 -31.17
C PHE A 167 6.88 5.42 -31.05
N GLU A 168 6.68 4.69 -32.14
CA GLU A 168 5.88 3.46 -32.13
C GLU A 168 6.55 2.38 -31.26
N THR A 169 7.85 2.17 -31.44
CA THR A 169 8.63 1.19 -30.66
C THR A 169 8.57 1.47 -29.16
N ILE A 170 8.82 2.71 -28.72
CA ILE A 170 8.77 3.05 -27.29
C ILE A 170 7.34 3.00 -26.74
N SER A 171 6.34 3.36 -27.53
CA SER A 171 4.92 3.31 -27.15
C SER A 171 4.44 1.88 -26.95
N GLN A 172 4.76 0.97 -27.88
CA GLN A 172 4.46 -0.45 -27.75
C GLN A 172 5.21 -1.07 -26.58
N THR A 173 6.48 -0.70 -26.40
CA THR A 173 7.31 -1.21 -25.30
C THR A 173 6.71 -0.87 -23.95
N ILE A 174 6.41 0.41 -23.72
CA ILE A 174 5.88 0.84 -22.44
C ILE A 174 4.46 0.29 -22.23
N MET A 175 3.56 0.36 -23.21
CA MET A 175 2.18 -0.11 -23.03
C MET A 175 2.09 -1.61 -22.72
N ASN A 176 2.87 -2.45 -23.41
CA ASN A 176 2.90 -3.89 -23.14
C ASN A 176 3.51 -4.22 -21.77
N ALA A 177 4.53 -3.47 -21.35
CA ALA A 177 5.13 -3.65 -20.02
C ALA A 177 4.18 -3.20 -18.89
N LEU A 178 3.50 -2.07 -19.06
CA LEU A 178 2.54 -1.52 -18.10
C LEU A 178 1.35 -2.45 -17.88
N ASP A 179 0.85 -3.12 -18.93
CA ASP A 179 -0.23 -4.11 -18.83
C ASP A 179 0.15 -5.36 -18.00
N ARG A 180 1.45 -5.54 -17.72
CA ARG A 180 1.99 -6.64 -16.90
C ARG A 180 2.49 -6.19 -15.53
N ASP A 181 2.40 -4.90 -15.20
CA ASP A 181 2.77 -4.35 -13.89
C ASP A 181 1.56 -3.79 -13.16
N ALA A 182 1.36 -4.20 -11.89
CA ALA A 182 0.23 -3.75 -11.09
C ALA A 182 0.41 -2.32 -10.54
N TYR A 183 1.66 -1.83 -10.49
CA TYR A 183 2.00 -0.54 -9.89
C TYR A 183 2.27 0.58 -10.91
N SER A 184 2.13 0.32 -12.21
CA SER A 184 2.28 1.32 -13.26
C SER A 184 1.08 1.29 -14.22
N GLY A 185 0.85 2.39 -14.94
CA GLY A 185 -0.10 2.41 -16.07
C GLY A 185 -0.89 3.71 -16.21
N TRP A 186 -2.17 3.56 -16.56
CA TRP A 186 -3.16 4.64 -16.69
C TRP A 186 -2.88 5.51 -17.91
N GLY A 187 -2.39 4.86 -18.97
CA GLY A 187 -1.82 5.50 -20.15
C GLY A 187 -0.33 5.80 -19.98
N CYS A 188 0.26 6.32 -21.03
CA CYS A 188 1.63 6.82 -20.99
C CYS A 188 1.75 8.16 -21.72
N VAL A 189 2.78 8.91 -21.37
CA VAL A 189 3.23 10.08 -22.12
C VAL A 189 4.59 9.74 -22.72
N VAL A 190 4.78 10.12 -23.98
CA VAL A 190 6.00 9.92 -24.75
C VAL A 190 6.46 11.27 -25.28
N HIS A 191 7.74 11.57 -25.07
CA HIS A 191 8.41 12.73 -25.64
C HIS A 191 9.51 12.23 -26.58
N VAL A 192 9.42 12.59 -27.86
CA VAL A 192 10.47 12.34 -28.85
C VAL A 192 11.18 13.65 -29.12
N LEU A 193 12.47 13.70 -28.81
CA LEU A 193 13.33 14.83 -29.04
C LEU A 193 14.06 14.62 -30.37
N THR A 194 13.97 15.60 -31.25
CA THR A 194 14.79 15.72 -32.45
C THR A 194 15.62 17.00 -32.37
N LYS A 195 16.50 17.24 -33.35
CA LYS A 195 17.31 18.47 -33.41
C LYS A 195 16.46 19.75 -33.47
N ASP A 196 15.27 19.69 -34.08
CA ASP A 196 14.45 20.86 -34.41
C ASP A 196 13.27 21.05 -33.44
N GLN A 197 12.72 19.96 -32.90
CA GLN A 197 11.48 20.00 -32.12
C GLN A 197 11.36 18.85 -31.11
N VAL A 198 10.43 19.02 -30.16
CA VAL A 198 10.00 17.95 -29.25
C VAL A 198 8.55 17.58 -29.55
N ILE A 199 8.33 16.31 -29.90
CA ILE A 199 7.00 15.77 -30.16
C ILE A 199 6.50 15.09 -28.90
N THR A 200 5.45 15.63 -28.29
CA THR A 200 4.81 15.04 -27.10
C THR A 200 3.48 14.40 -27.48
N ARG A 201 3.32 13.13 -27.15
CA ARG A 201 2.07 12.39 -27.38
C ARG A 201 1.67 11.64 -26.11
N THR A 202 0.39 11.71 -25.79
CA THR A 202 -0.20 10.89 -24.72
C THR A 202 -0.95 9.73 -25.36
N VAL A 203 -0.66 8.52 -24.91
CA VAL A 203 -1.34 7.30 -25.34
C VAL A 203 -2.26 6.86 -24.20
N ALA A 204 -3.56 7.09 -24.38
CA ALA A 204 -4.59 6.62 -23.45
C ALA A 204 -5.22 5.33 -23.98
N ARG A 205 -5.53 4.39 -23.07
CA ARG A 205 -6.29 3.17 -23.40
C ARG A 205 -7.78 3.53 -23.47
N GLY A 206 -8.31 3.73 -24.68
CA GLY A 206 -9.75 3.63 -24.93
C GLY A 206 -10.17 2.16 -25.00
N PHE A 207 -11.25 1.78 -24.30
CA PHE A 207 -12.01 0.59 -24.69
C PHE A 207 -12.50 0.85 -26.13
N ASN A 208 -11.81 0.27 -27.11
CA ASN A 208 -11.85 0.54 -28.55
C ASN A 208 -11.30 1.93 -28.99
N LYS A 209 -10.19 1.86 -29.77
CA LYS A 209 -9.39 2.90 -30.43
C LYS A 209 -8.37 3.70 -29.59
N LEU A 210 -7.12 3.67 -30.07
CA LEU A 210 -6.06 4.65 -29.76
C LEU A 210 -6.60 6.05 -30.03
N LEU A 211 -6.69 6.89 -29.00
CA LEU A 211 -6.91 8.32 -29.13
C LEU A 211 -5.54 9.00 -29.02
N LEU A 212 -4.98 9.39 -30.16
CA LEU A 212 -3.79 10.23 -30.26
C LEU A 212 -4.22 11.69 -30.07
N THR A 213 -3.87 12.29 -28.94
CA THR A 213 -3.91 13.75 -28.78
C THR A 213 -2.50 14.30 -28.92
N ALA A 214 -2.20 14.88 -30.08
CA ALA A 214 -0.99 15.68 -30.28
C ALA A 214 -1.29 17.13 -29.87
N ALA A 215 -0.65 17.61 -28.82
CA ALA A 215 -0.62 19.04 -28.50
C ALA A 215 0.83 19.53 -28.67
N PRO A 216 1.13 20.41 -29.64
CA PRO A 216 2.44 21.05 -29.70
C PRO A 216 2.58 21.98 -28.50
N VAL A 217 3.57 21.74 -27.63
CA VAL A 217 3.91 22.66 -26.55
C VAL A 217 4.73 23.79 -27.15
N ALA A 218 4.07 24.89 -27.51
CA ALA A 218 4.75 26.15 -27.84
C ALA A 218 5.19 26.85 -26.54
N PHE A 219 6.45 27.24 -26.46
CA PHE A 219 6.99 28.04 -25.37
C PHE A 219 6.33 29.42 -25.34
N THR A 220 5.52 29.69 -24.32
CA THR A 220 5.10 31.06 -23.99
C THR A 220 5.37 31.34 -22.52
N ARG A 221 6.25 32.30 -22.27
CA ARG A 221 6.45 32.98 -20.98
C ARG A 221 5.11 33.53 -20.48
N GLU A 222 4.82 33.35 -19.19
CA GLU A 222 3.70 34.05 -18.55
C GLU A 222 3.87 35.58 -18.66
N PRO A 223 2.75 36.29 -18.85
CA PRO A 223 2.32 37.21 -17.80
C PRO A 223 0.81 37.17 -17.54
N GLY A 224 0.43 37.60 -16.34
CA GLY A 224 -0.92 37.47 -15.78
C GLY A 224 -2.01 38.39 -16.35
N TYR A 225 -3.08 38.46 -15.55
CA TYR A 225 -4.37 39.17 -15.67
C TYR A 225 -5.57 38.38 -16.17
N ALA A 226 -6.61 38.46 -15.35
CA ALA A 226 -7.90 37.79 -15.44
C ALA A 226 -8.75 38.22 -16.64
N SER A 227 -9.57 37.30 -17.15
CA SER A 227 -10.95 37.62 -17.57
C SER A 227 -11.81 36.36 -17.68
N ASN A 228 -13.09 36.56 -17.37
CA ASN A 228 -14.17 35.57 -17.31
C ASN A 228 -14.45 34.88 -18.65
N VAL A 229 -14.61 33.56 -18.62
CA VAL A 229 -15.57 32.86 -19.49
C VAL A 229 -16.29 31.80 -18.66
N GLY A 230 -17.46 32.18 -18.14
CA GLY A 230 -18.42 31.27 -17.56
C GLY A 230 -19.34 30.64 -18.61
N LEU A 231 -19.92 29.51 -18.21
CA LEU A 231 -21.07 28.81 -18.79
C LEU A 231 -20.91 28.18 -20.18
N ARG A 232 -20.58 26.88 -20.24
CA ARG A 232 -21.16 25.96 -21.23
C ARG A 232 -20.95 24.45 -21.01
N ILE A 233 -21.06 23.90 -19.81
CA ILE A 233 -21.17 22.43 -19.64
C ILE A 233 -22.06 22.10 -18.44
N LEU A 234 -23.39 22.20 -18.60
CA LEU A 234 -24.34 21.72 -17.58
C LEU A 234 -25.59 21.02 -18.16
N SER A 235 -25.60 20.69 -19.45
CA SER A 235 -26.75 20.01 -20.09
C SER A 235 -26.50 18.57 -20.55
N SER A 236 -25.28 18.03 -20.44
CA SER A 236 -24.96 16.66 -20.90
C SER A 236 -24.84 15.61 -19.78
N ILE A 237 -24.96 16.00 -18.50
CA ILE A 237 -24.79 15.10 -17.35
C ILE A 237 -26.13 14.50 -16.85
N LEU A 238 -27.27 15.01 -17.32
CA LEU A 238 -28.59 14.59 -16.81
C LEU A 238 -29.36 13.61 -17.71
N SER A 239 -28.85 13.24 -18.88
CA SER A 239 -29.57 12.38 -19.84
C SER A 239 -29.02 10.95 -20.00
N SER A 240 -27.97 10.56 -19.28
CA SER A 240 -27.40 9.19 -19.33
C SER A 240 -27.75 8.31 -18.12
N GLY A 241 -28.67 8.75 -17.26
CA GLY A 241 -29.05 8.06 -16.02
C GLY A 241 -30.13 6.98 -16.15
N ILE A 242 -30.68 6.72 -17.35
CA ILE A 242 -31.88 5.87 -17.50
C ILE A 242 -31.61 4.55 -18.25
N GLU A 243 -30.52 4.42 -19.01
CA GLU A 243 -30.24 3.19 -19.78
C GLU A 243 -29.20 2.24 -19.13
N ALA A 244 -28.58 2.63 -18.00
CA ALA A 244 -27.63 1.77 -17.28
C ALA A 244 -28.30 0.69 -16.40
N LYS A 245 -29.61 0.50 -16.49
CA LYS A 245 -30.38 -0.43 -15.62
C LYS A 245 -30.62 -1.82 -16.22
N GLN A 246 -29.98 -2.18 -17.34
CA GLN A 246 -30.15 -3.47 -18.02
C GLN A 246 -28.82 -4.13 -18.44
N SER A 247 -27.81 -4.13 -17.56
CA SER A 247 -26.68 -5.06 -17.68
C SER A 247 -26.40 -5.63 -16.29
N GLY A 248 -26.64 -6.93 -16.12
CA GLY A 248 -26.73 -7.61 -14.83
C GLY A 248 -25.56 -7.31 -13.89
N ASP A 249 -25.93 -6.97 -12.65
CA ASP A 249 -25.05 -6.78 -11.51
C ASP A 249 -24.16 -8.01 -11.29
N LEU A 250 -22.89 -7.90 -11.66
CA LEU A 250 -21.82 -8.58 -10.93
C LEU A 250 -21.39 -7.62 -9.82
N ASP A 251 -22.10 -7.70 -8.69
CA ASP A 251 -21.75 -7.04 -7.44
C ASP A 251 -20.25 -7.30 -7.15
N VAL A 252 -19.42 -6.25 -7.22
CA VAL A 252 -18.05 -6.30 -6.70
C VAL A 252 -18.17 -6.34 -5.17
N LEU A 253 -18.39 -7.55 -4.63
CA LEU A 253 -18.57 -7.78 -3.20
C LEU A 253 -17.29 -7.35 -2.46
N GLN A 254 -17.42 -6.37 -1.57
CA GLN A 254 -16.38 -5.91 -0.66
C GLN A 254 -15.77 -7.11 0.10
N HIS A 255 -14.44 -7.27 0.07
CA HIS A 255 -13.75 -8.47 0.60
C HIS A 255 -14.06 -8.79 2.08
N SER A 256 -14.33 -7.78 2.91
CA SER A 256 -14.76 -7.99 4.31
C SER A 256 -16.13 -8.68 4.41
N ARG A 257 -17.04 -8.44 3.45
CA ARG A 257 -18.37 -9.04 3.39
C ARG A 257 -18.34 -10.52 2.97
N LEU A 258 -17.32 -10.93 2.22
CA LEU A 258 -17.11 -12.34 1.81
C LEU A 258 -16.55 -13.20 2.96
N VAL A 259 -15.81 -12.59 3.88
CA VAL A 259 -15.07 -13.28 4.96
C VAL A 259 -15.76 -13.17 6.32
N GLY A 260 -16.34 -12.01 6.61
CA GLY A 260 -16.95 -11.70 7.89
C GLY A 260 -18.39 -12.17 7.98
N ARG A 261 -18.81 -12.58 9.18
CA ARG A 261 -20.23 -12.89 9.46
C ARG A 261 -21.14 -11.67 9.36
N GLY A 262 -20.57 -10.46 9.51
CA GLY A 262 -21.27 -9.18 9.30
C GLY A 262 -22.34 -8.84 10.35
N LYS A 263 -22.46 -9.62 11.43
CA LYS A 263 -23.53 -9.47 12.43
C LYS A 263 -23.13 -8.63 13.64
N TYR A 264 -21.88 -8.76 14.10
CA TYR A 264 -21.36 -8.11 15.30
C TYR A 264 -19.98 -7.50 15.02
N VAL A 265 -19.64 -6.45 15.76
CA VAL A 265 -18.31 -5.84 15.79
C VAL A 265 -17.66 -6.20 17.12
N HIS A 266 -16.44 -6.72 17.09
CA HIS A 266 -15.69 -7.08 18.29
C HIS A 266 -14.58 -6.07 18.54
N GLU A 267 -14.57 -5.46 19.73
CA GLU A 267 -13.48 -4.59 20.18
C GLU A 267 -12.50 -5.41 21.02
N ILE A 268 -11.27 -5.57 20.53
CA ILE A 268 -10.15 -6.15 21.27
C ILE A 268 -9.33 -5.01 21.84
N THR A 269 -9.32 -4.90 23.16
CA THR A 269 -8.56 -3.90 23.91
C THR A 269 -7.42 -4.56 24.66
N VAL A 270 -6.22 -3.98 24.53
CA VAL A 270 -5.02 -4.40 25.26
C VAL A 270 -4.57 -3.25 26.15
N HIS A 271 -4.49 -3.52 27.45
CA HIS A 271 -4.04 -2.58 28.48
C HIS A 271 -2.70 -3.06 29.03
N ARG A 272 -1.67 -2.24 28.91
CA ARG A 272 -0.40 -2.43 29.62
C ARG A 272 -0.45 -1.64 30.92
N VAL A 273 -0.28 -2.34 32.04
CA VAL A 273 -0.49 -1.81 33.39
C VAL A 273 0.88 -1.62 34.06
N LYS A 274 0.96 -0.69 35.01
CA LYS A 274 2.15 -0.55 35.86
C LYS A 274 2.28 -1.81 36.73
N PRO A 275 3.46 -2.46 36.77
CA PRO A 275 3.61 -3.75 37.47
C PRO A 275 3.20 -3.70 38.96
N ASP A 276 3.40 -2.56 39.64
CA ASP A 276 3.06 -2.34 41.06
C ASP A 276 1.58 -1.97 41.30
N LYS A 277 0.75 -1.96 40.24
CA LYS A 277 -0.66 -1.52 40.27
C LYS A 277 -1.65 -2.53 39.67
N THR A 278 -1.21 -3.76 39.46
CA THR A 278 -2.02 -4.80 38.79
C THR A 278 -3.29 -5.15 39.56
N GLU A 279 -3.24 -5.22 40.89
CA GLU A 279 -4.41 -5.55 41.72
C GLU A 279 -5.42 -4.39 41.80
N GLU A 280 -4.97 -3.15 41.97
CA GLU A 280 -5.84 -1.98 41.91
C GLU A 280 -6.48 -1.82 40.51
N TYR A 281 -5.72 -2.12 39.46
CA TYR A 281 -6.22 -2.16 38.10
C TYR A 281 -7.31 -3.21 37.91
N LYS A 282 -7.13 -4.45 38.40
CA LYS A 282 -8.15 -5.53 38.27
C LYS A 282 -9.49 -5.09 38.86
N ALA A 283 -9.48 -4.48 40.05
CA ALA A 283 -10.69 -3.97 40.69
C ALA A 283 -11.34 -2.80 39.93
N ALA A 284 -10.55 -1.92 39.33
CA ALA A 284 -11.06 -0.83 38.49
C ALA A 284 -11.62 -1.33 37.15
N ALA A 285 -10.95 -2.31 36.54
CA ALA A 285 -11.35 -2.94 35.28
C ALA A 285 -12.66 -3.70 35.42
N GLU A 286 -12.85 -4.43 36.52
CA GLU A 286 -14.13 -5.08 36.83
C GLU A 286 -15.28 -4.08 36.79
N LYS A 287 -15.16 -2.97 37.54
CA LYS A 287 -16.20 -1.94 37.59
C LYS A 287 -16.49 -1.34 36.22
N TYR A 288 -15.44 -1.10 35.42
CA TYR A 288 -15.56 -0.53 34.08
C TYR A 288 -16.27 -1.48 33.11
N TYR A 289 -15.76 -2.70 32.92
CA TYR A 289 -16.29 -3.64 31.94
C TYR A 289 -17.64 -4.24 32.33
N VAL A 290 -17.89 -4.46 33.63
CA VAL A 290 -19.22 -4.84 34.13
C VAL A 290 -20.21 -3.68 33.93
N GLY A 291 -19.77 -2.43 34.12
CA GLY A 291 -20.56 -1.23 33.85
C GLY A 291 -20.98 -1.10 32.39
N ILE A 292 -20.10 -1.42 31.45
CA ILE A 292 -20.41 -1.46 30.00
C ILE A 292 -21.38 -2.58 29.68
N LYS A 293 -21.13 -3.79 30.20
CA LYS A 293 -21.99 -4.96 29.97
C LYS A 293 -23.43 -4.75 30.44
N ASN A 294 -23.60 -4.08 31.58
CA ASN A 294 -24.92 -3.82 32.17
C ASN A 294 -25.65 -2.61 31.53
N ASP A 295 -25.02 -1.93 30.56
CA ASP A 295 -25.63 -0.81 29.87
C ASP A 295 -26.56 -1.29 28.74
N SER A 296 -27.87 -1.25 29.01
CA SER A 296 -28.90 -1.72 28.08
C SER A 296 -28.95 -0.93 26.77
N GLU A 297 -28.45 0.31 26.75
CA GLU A 297 -28.44 1.13 25.53
C GLU A 297 -27.41 0.67 24.49
N LEU A 298 -26.34 0.00 24.94
CA LEU A 298 -25.23 -0.41 24.09
C LEU A 298 -25.40 -1.83 23.53
N GLY A 299 -26.20 -2.69 24.19
CA GLY A 299 -26.41 -4.07 23.75
C GLY A 299 -25.13 -4.89 23.68
N THR A 300 -24.19 -4.65 24.61
CA THR A 300 -22.87 -5.27 24.58
C THR A 300 -22.87 -6.63 25.27
N LYS A 301 -22.04 -7.54 24.77
CA LYS A 301 -21.67 -8.77 25.48
C LYS A 301 -20.18 -8.76 25.74
N LEU A 302 -19.82 -9.13 26.94
CA LEU A 302 -18.43 -9.34 27.29
C LEU A 302 -18.05 -10.73 26.77
N SER A 303 -17.09 -10.81 25.83
CA SER A 303 -16.60 -12.10 25.34
C SER A 303 -15.64 -12.70 26.35
N GLY A 304 -14.68 -11.89 26.84
CA GLY A 304 -13.85 -12.29 27.98
C GLY A 304 -12.84 -11.23 28.39
N ASN A 305 -12.25 -11.45 29.56
CA ASN A 305 -11.22 -10.59 30.15
C ASN A 305 -10.13 -11.46 30.73
N TRP A 306 -8.89 -11.18 30.34
CA TRP A 306 -7.77 -12.03 30.69
C TRP A 306 -6.55 -11.22 31.12
N GLU A 307 -5.75 -11.84 31.97
CA GLU A 307 -4.39 -11.43 32.32
C GLU A 307 -3.39 -12.29 31.54
N VAL A 308 -2.37 -11.67 30.95
CA VAL A 308 -1.27 -12.39 30.28
C VAL A 308 -0.32 -12.96 31.34
N ILE A 309 -0.21 -14.28 31.41
CA ILE A 309 0.70 -14.98 32.34
C ILE A 309 2.02 -15.39 31.68
N VAL A 310 2.02 -15.68 30.38
CA VAL A 310 3.22 -15.98 29.59
C VAL A 310 3.18 -15.17 28.29
N GLY A 311 4.25 -14.41 28.04
CA GLY A 311 4.35 -13.42 26.97
C GLY A 311 4.70 -12.05 27.54
N GLU A 312 4.04 -11.01 27.05
CA GLU A 312 4.16 -9.65 27.60
C GLU A 312 3.38 -9.56 28.94
N GLN A 313 4.07 -9.70 30.06
CA GLN A 313 3.48 -9.65 31.41
C GLN A 313 2.95 -8.24 31.74
N ASP A 314 2.17 -8.13 32.83
CA ASP A 314 1.48 -6.89 33.25
C ASP A 314 0.52 -6.34 32.17
N THR A 315 0.04 -7.23 31.30
CA THR A 315 -0.85 -6.92 30.19
C THR A 315 -2.18 -7.62 30.35
N PHE A 316 -3.26 -6.88 30.09
CA PHE A 316 -4.63 -7.37 30.17
C PHE A 316 -5.34 -7.22 28.84
N ILE A 317 -6.07 -8.26 28.45
CA ILE A 317 -6.77 -8.33 27.17
C ILE A 317 -8.26 -8.45 27.43
N HIS A 318 -9.04 -7.59 26.77
CA HIS A 318 -10.48 -7.50 26.93
C HIS A 318 -11.13 -7.57 25.56
N ILE A 319 -12.13 -8.43 25.40
CA ILE A 319 -12.88 -8.57 24.15
C ILE A 319 -14.36 -8.27 24.41
N LEU A 320 -14.86 -7.23 23.77
CA LEU A 320 -16.27 -6.83 23.78
C LEU A 320 -16.92 -7.16 22.45
N GLU A 321 -18.10 -7.74 22.49
CA GLU A 321 -18.99 -7.90 21.34
C GLU A 321 -20.04 -6.79 21.38
N ILE A 322 -20.11 -6.01 20.30
CA ILE A 322 -20.98 -4.85 20.13
C ILE A 322 -21.86 -5.10 18.90
N GLU A 323 -23.15 -4.76 19.00
CA GLU A 323 -24.14 -5.04 17.94
C GLU A 323 -23.82 -4.38 16.60
N SER A 324 -23.32 -3.14 16.61
CA SER A 324 -23.03 -2.39 15.37
C SER A 324 -22.04 -1.25 15.60
N TYR A 325 -21.47 -0.73 14.52
CA TYR A 325 -20.63 0.47 14.56
C TYR A 325 -21.35 1.68 15.18
N ALA A 326 -22.65 1.87 14.91
CA ALA A 326 -23.42 2.96 15.51
C ALA A 326 -23.51 2.85 17.04
N LYS A 327 -23.53 1.61 17.58
CA LYS A 327 -23.48 1.37 19.03
C LYS A 327 -22.07 1.59 19.58
N THR A 328 -21.03 1.26 18.80
CA THR A 328 -19.64 1.61 19.13
C THR A 328 -19.47 3.14 19.23
N ASP A 329 -20.02 3.91 18.30
CA ASP A 329 -19.98 5.38 18.33
C ASP A 329 -20.66 5.92 19.60
N LYS A 330 -21.79 5.32 20.01
CA LYS A 330 -22.47 5.66 21.27
C LYS A 330 -21.61 5.36 22.50
N LEU A 331 -20.93 4.22 22.54
CA LEU A 331 -20.01 3.88 23.63
C LEU A 331 -18.87 4.92 23.71
N LEU A 332 -18.28 5.28 22.57
CA LEU A 332 -17.19 6.26 22.50
C LEU A 332 -17.64 7.67 22.91
N ALA A 333 -18.86 8.07 22.57
CA ALA A 333 -19.43 9.36 22.94
C ALA A 333 -19.89 9.44 24.41
N SER A 334 -20.17 8.30 25.05
CA SER A 334 -20.77 8.24 26.38
C SER A 334 -19.92 8.90 27.48
N GLU A 335 -20.45 9.97 28.09
CA GLU A 335 -19.80 10.65 29.23
C GLU A 335 -19.67 9.73 30.44
N LYS A 336 -20.71 8.92 30.71
CA LYS A 336 -20.74 7.94 31.82
C LYS A 336 -19.57 6.98 31.76
N HIS A 337 -19.33 6.37 30.59
CA HIS A 337 -18.23 5.41 30.41
C HIS A 337 -16.88 6.11 30.35
N ARG A 338 -16.81 7.33 29.82
CA ARG A 338 -15.60 8.16 29.87
C ARG A 338 -15.16 8.50 31.30
N GLU A 339 -16.10 8.88 32.15
CA GLU A 339 -15.84 9.13 33.59
C GLU A 339 -15.45 7.85 34.34
N ALA A 340 -16.09 6.72 34.03
CA ALA A 340 -15.68 5.44 34.59
C ALA A 340 -14.24 5.08 34.16
N PHE A 341 -13.88 5.33 32.90
CA PHE A 341 -12.54 5.08 32.39
C PHE A 341 -11.47 5.95 33.07
N LYS A 342 -11.77 7.21 33.40
CA LYS A 342 -10.83 8.11 34.12
C LYS A 342 -10.33 7.52 35.44
N LYS A 343 -11.11 6.64 36.08
CA LYS A 343 -10.71 5.95 37.31
C LYS A 343 -9.76 4.77 37.06
N LEU A 344 -9.75 4.22 35.86
CA LEU A 344 -8.89 3.12 35.42
C LEU A 344 -7.58 3.62 34.80
N ALA A 345 -7.62 4.76 34.11
CA ALA A 345 -6.49 5.35 33.40
C ALA A 345 -5.18 5.51 34.21
N PRO A 346 -5.17 5.88 35.51
CA PRO A 346 -3.94 6.13 36.27
C PRO A 346 -3.03 4.90 36.43
N PHE A 347 -3.60 3.70 36.32
CA PHE A 347 -2.87 2.44 36.46
C PHE A 347 -2.22 1.98 35.14
N LEU A 348 -2.58 2.61 34.02
CA LEU A 348 -2.08 2.22 32.70
C LEU A 348 -0.73 2.88 32.39
N THR A 349 0.12 2.12 31.71
CA THR A 349 1.31 2.62 31.01
C THR A 349 0.97 2.91 29.54
N SER A 350 0.23 2.02 28.89
CA SER A 350 -0.30 2.25 27.54
C SER A 350 -1.56 1.43 27.27
N ARG A 351 -2.32 1.79 26.23
CA ARG A 351 -3.50 1.05 25.79
C ARG A 351 -3.62 1.06 24.28
N THR A 352 -4.21 0.01 23.74
CA THR A 352 -4.60 -0.07 22.33
C THR A 352 -5.99 -0.68 22.23
N SER A 353 -6.83 -0.15 21.35
CA SER A 353 -8.12 -0.74 20.97
C SER A 353 -8.11 -1.02 19.47
N GLN A 354 -8.74 -2.12 19.08
CA GLN A 354 -8.87 -2.56 17.70
C GLN A 354 -10.28 -3.11 17.48
N LEU A 355 -10.96 -2.61 16.44
CA LEU A 355 -12.24 -3.16 16.02
C LEU A 355 -12.00 -4.27 15.00
N THR A 356 -12.65 -5.39 15.21
CA THR A 356 -12.47 -6.63 14.48
C THR A 356 -13.83 -7.24 14.13
N GLN A 357 -13.83 -8.15 13.15
CA GLN A 357 -15.00 -8.96 12.81
C GLN A 357 -14.67 -10.44 12.96
N GLU A 358 -15.66 -11.24 13.34
CA GLU A 358 -15.54 -12.69 13.39
C GLU A 358 -15.53 -13.30 11.98
N PHE A 359 -14.75 -14.37 11.79
CA PHE A 359 -14.76 -15.15 10.55
C PHE A 359 -16.07 -15.93 10.40
N ALA A 360 -16.66 -15.92 9.20
CA ALA A 360 -17.98 -16.53 8.95
C ALA A 360 -18.04 -18.04 9.21
N PHE A 361 -16.97 -18.79 8.96
CA PHE A 361 -16.91 -20.26 9.14
C PHE A 361 -16.71 -20.70 10.60
N LEU A 362 -16.43 -19.75 11.50
CA LEU A 362 -16.10 -20.04 12.90
C LEU A 362 -16.73 -18.97 13.80
N PRO A 363 -18.03 -19.07 14.09
CA PRO A 363 -18.66 -18.19 15.07
C PRO A 363 -18.02 -18.40 16.44
N THR A 364 -17.87 -17.32 17.21
CA THR A 364 -17.36 -17.40 18.59
C THR A 364 -18.22 -18.37 19.39
N ALA A 365 -17.58 -19.34 20.03
CA ALA A 365 -18.24 -20.33 20.87
C ALA A 365 -18.89 -19.64 22.08
N PRO A 366 -20.09 -20.07 22.51
CA PRO A 366 -20.70 -19.56 23.73
C PRO A 366 -19.80 -19.90 24.94
N PRO A 367 -19.91 -19.15 26.04
CA PRO A 367 -19.05 -19.38 27.18
C PRO A 367 -19.16 -20.80 27.73
N HIS A 368 -18.02 -21.50 27.86
CA HIS A 368 -17.92 -22.78 28.56
C HIS A 368 -17.27 -22.56 29.93
N THR A 369 -17.76 -23.23 30.97
CA THR A 369 -17.35 -23.05 32.36
C THR A 369 -16.25 -24.03 32.80
N GLU A 370 -15.52 -24.62 31.85
CA GLU A 370 -14.59 -25.70 32.11
C GLU A 370 -13.26 -25.23 32.73
N GLY A 371 -13.05 -23.92 32.90
CA GLY A 371 -11.83 -23.43 33.52
C GLY A 371 -10.64 -23.41 32.55
N GLY A 372 -9.44 -23.28 33.14
CA GLY A 372 -8.18 -23.53 32.47
C GLY A 372 -7.45 -22.27 32.00
N ILE A 373 -6.62 -22.45 30.97
CA ILE A 373 -5.81 -21.41 30.35
C ILE A 373 -6.27 -21.14 28.93
N PHE A 374 -6.05 -19.92 28.48
CA PHE A 374 -6.35 -19.53 27.11
C PHE A 374 -5.07 -19.21 26.35
N GLU A 375 -5.00 -19.56 25.06
CA GLU A 375 -3.92 -19.16 24.17
C GLU A 375 -4.48 -18.21 23.11
N LEU A 376 -4.16 -16.92 23.23
CA LEU A 376 -4.43 -15.94 22.18
C LEU A 376 -3.23 -15.87 21.25
N ARG A 377 -3.46 -16.14 19.97
CA ARG A 377 -2.43 -15.97 18.96
C ARG A 377 -2.85 -14.85 18.02
N SER A 378 -1.91 -13.96 17.77
CA SER A 378 -2.10 -12.73 17.01
C SER A 378 -1.08 -12.70 15.88
N TYR A 379 -1.55 -12.77 14.65
CA TYR A 379 -0.68 -12.85 13.48
C TYR A 379 -0.79 -11.58 12.66
N GLN A 380 0.36 -10.95 12.41
CA GLN A 380 0.46 -9.85 11.47
C GLN A 380 0.63 -10.41 10.06
N LEU A 381 -0.42 -10.38 9.26
CA LEU A 381 -0.39 -10.84 7.88
C LEU A 381 0.38 -9.87 6.97
N LYS A 382 0.87 -10.40 5.85
CA LYS A 382 1.31 -9.58 4.72
C LYS A 382 0.08 -8.84 4.16
N PRO A 383 0.18 -7.54 3.82
CA PRO A 383 -0.94 -6.83 3.21
C PRO A 383 -1.45 -7.55 1.96
N GLY A 384 -2.78 -7.63 1.80
CA GLY A 384 -3.43 -8.31 0.68
C GLY A 384 -3.64 -9.82 0.83
N THR A 385 -3.04 -10.50 1.82
CA THR A 385 -3.10 -11.97 1.92
C THR A 385 -4.20 -12.51 2.83
N LEU A 386 -5.11 -11.67 3.35
CA LEU A 386 -6.15 -12.11 4.29
C LEU A 386 -7.04 -13.21 3.70
N LEU A 387 -7.49 -13.07 2.45
CA LEU A 387 -8.36 -14.07 1.80
C LEU A 387 -7.63 -15.40 1.59
N GLU A 388 -6.40 -15.35 1.12
CA GLU A 388 -5.57 -16.54 0.91
C GLU A 388 -5.26 -17.24 2.24
N TRP A 389 -4.94 -16.46 3.26
CA TRP A 389 -4.69 -16.95 4.62
C TRP A 389 -5.95 -17.60 5.18
N GLU A 390 -7.10 -16.94 5.03
CA GLU A 390 -8.40 -17.42 5.49
C GLU A 390 -8.80 -18.72 4.80
N HIS A 391 -8.72 -18.78 3.46
CA HIS A 391 -9.04 -19.98 2.69
C HIS A 391 -8.16 -21.17 3.12
N THR A 392 -6.84 -20.92 3.26
CA THR A 392 -5.89 -21.94 3.70
C THR A 392 -6.18 -22.40 5.13
N TRP A 393 -6.44 -21.45 6.04
CA TRP A 393 -6.71 -21.75 7.44
C TRP A 393 -8.06 -22.44 7.63
N ARG A 394 -9.08 -22.09 6.84
CA ARG A 394 -10.39 -22.76 6.80
C ARG A 394 -10.26 -24.24 6.45
N ALA A 395 -9.48 -24.56 5.41
CA ALA A 395 -9.26 -25.96 5.04
C ALA A 395 -8.58 -26.77 6.17
N GLY A 396 -7.57 -26.19 6.83
CA GLY A 396 -6.89 -26.87 7.94
C GLY A 396 -7.71 -26.94 9.22
N ILE A 397 -8.52 -25.92 9.53
CA ILE A 397 -9.31 -25.88 10.76
C ILE A 397 -10.43 -26.93 10.73
N GLU A 398 -11.00 -27.25 9.57
CA GLU A 398 -11.98 -28.33 9.43
C GLU A 398 -11.41 -29.70 9.87
N ALA A 399 -10.15 -29.97 9.55
CA ALA A 399 -9.47 -31.18 9.99
C ALA A 399 -9.20 -31.16 11.51
N ARG A 400 -8.81 -30.00 12.06
CA ARG A 400 -8.42 -29.84 13.47
C ARG A 400 -9.61 -29.76 14.43
N ARG A 401 -10.77 -29.23 13.99
CA ARG A 401 -12.00 -29.10 14.80
C ARG A 401 -12.56 -30.42 15.31
N LYS A 402 -12.18 -31.55 14.71
CA LYS A 402 -12.54 -32.90 15.19
C LYS A 402 -11.98 -33.22 16.58
N PHE A 403 -10.93 -32.51 17.01
CA PHE A 403 -10.24 -32.74 18.28
C PHE A 403 -10.26 -31.51 19.18
N VAL A 404 -10.04 -30.32 18.61
CA VAL A 404 -9.99 -29.05 19.34
C VAL A 404 -10.53 -27.94 18.45
N ALA A 405 -11.55 -27.23 18.94
CA ALA A 405 -12.05 -26.03 18.29
C ALA A 405 -11.55 -24.78 19.03
N PRO A 406 -11.17 -23.71 18.31
CA PRO A 406 -10.92 -22.42 18.92
C PRO A 406 -12.21 -21.81 19.48
N VAL A 407 -12.07 -21.03 20.55
CA VAL A 407 -13.16 -20.26 21.19
C VAL A 407 -13.64 -19.15 20.27
N GLY A 408 -12.76 -18.55 19.49
CA GLY A 408 -13.12 -17.54 18.50
C GLY A 408 -11.96 -17.18 17.60
N ALA A 409 -12.28 -16.60 16.44
CA ALA A 409 -11.31 -16.02 15.54
C ALA A 409 -11.83 -14.74 14.90
N TRP A 410 -10.97 -13.74 14.84
CA TRP A 410 -11.29 -12.39 14.40
C TRP A 410 -10.23 -11.85 13.45
N PHE A 411 -10.62 -10.91 12.60
CA PHE A 411 -9.73 -10.17 11.72
C PHE A 411 -9.98 -8.66 11.84
N SER A 412 -8.92 -7.87 11.69
CA SER A 412 -8.99 -6.43 11.97
C SER A 412 -9.73 -5.64 10.89
N GLN A 413 -10.56 -4.69 11.34
CA GLN A 413 -11.28 -3.71 10.54
C GLN A 413 -10.77 -2.28 10.79
N VAL A 414 -10.54 -1.92 12.06
CA VAL A 414 -10.06 -0.58 12.47
C VAL A 414 -9.00 -0.72 13.55
N GLY A 415 -8.01 0.18 13.55
CA GLY A 415 -6.81 0.09 14.38
C GLY A 415 -5.65 -0.51 13.59
N ARG A 416 -4.89 -1.44 14.17
CA ARG A 416 -3.79 -2.10 13.46
C ARG A 416 -4.34 -3.04 12.38
N LEU A 417 -4.07 -2.76 11.10
CA LEU A 417 -4.63 -3.51 9.98
C LEU A 417 -3.84 -4.79 9.67
N HIS A 418 -4.48 -5.67 8.89
CA HIS A 418 -3.92 -6.97 8.46
C HIS A 418 -3.52 -7.88 9.62
N GLN A 419 -4.30 -7.87 10.70
CA GLN A 419 -4.11 -8.78 11.82
C GLN A 419 -5.25 -9.77 11.91
N VAL A 420 -4.90 -11.00 12.26
CA VAL A 420 -5.85 -12.06 12.60
C VAL A 420 -5.55 -12.56 14.00
N HIS A 421 -6.61 -12.80 14.75
CA HIS A 421 -6.57 -13.27 16.12
C HIS A 421 -7.34 -14.57 16.19
N HIS A 422 -6.81 -15.56 16.89
CA HIS A 422 -7.58 -16.75 17.23
C HIS A 422 -7.26 -17.20 18.65
N LEU A 423 -8.32 -17.47 19.40
CA LEU A 423 -8.29 -17.80 20.82
C LEU A 423 -8.61 -19.27 21.02
N TRP A 424 -7.77 -19.95 21.79
CA TRP A 424 -7.91 -21.37 22.13
C TRP A 424 -8.05 -21.52 23.64
N GLN A 425 -8.78 -22.54 24.09
CA GLN A 425 -8.90 -22.89 25.51
C GLN A 425 -8.29 -24.28 25.72
N TYR A 426 -7.58 -24.43 26.84
CA TYR A 426 -6.96 -25.67 27.28
C TYR A 426 -7.11 -25.79 28.79
N GLU A 427 -7.16 -27.02 29.32
CA GLU A 427 -7.19 -27.27 30.76
C GLU A 427 -5.91 -26.73 31.43
N ASP A 428 -4.74 -27.07 30.89
CA ASP A 428 -3.44 -26.61 31.35
C ASP A 428 -2.37 -26.59 30.22
N LEU A 429 -1.12 -26.27 30.56
CA LEU A 429 -0.02 -26.22 29.60
C LEU A 429 0.39 -27.61 29.06
N SER A 430 0.16 -28.68 29.83
CA SER A 430 0.45 -30.06 29.44
C SER A 430 -0.55 -30.54 28.39
N ALA A 431 -1.85 -30.36 28.65
CA ALA A 431 -2.92 -30.62 27.70
C ALA A 431 -2.72 -29.82 26.41
N ARG A 432 -2.32 -28.54 26.52
CA ARG A 432 -1.97 -27.69 25.36
C ARG A 432 -0.83 -28.26 24.54
N LYS A 433 0.21 -28.83 25.17
CA LYS A 433 1.33 -29.49 24.47
C LYS A 433 0.83 -30.74 23.73
N GLU A 434 0.15 -31.64 24.43
CA GLU A 434 -0.35 -32.89 23.84
C GLU A 434 -1.30 -32.65 22.68
N MET A 435 -2.23 -31.70 22.81
CA MET A 435 -3.18 -31.36 21.75
C MET A 435 -2.48 -30.78 20.52
N ARG A 436 -1.37 -30.04 20.69
CA ARG A 436 -0.58 -29.53 19.56
C ARG A 436 0.20 -30.65 18.87
N GLU A 437 0.78 -31.58 19.62
CA GLU A 437 1.48 -32.75 19.07
C GLU A 437 0.51 -33.64 18.27
N LYS A 438 -0.68 -33.91 18.82
CA LYS A 438 -1.76 -34.61 18.10
C LYS A 438 -2.18 -33.87 16.83
N ALA A 439 -2.28 -32.54 16.88
CA ALA A 439 -2.64 -31.75 15.69
C ALA A 439 -1.61 -31.85 14.56
N TRP A 440 -0.32 -32.01 14.85
CA TRP A 440 0.71 -32.21 13.83
C TRP A 440 0.63 -33.57 13.12
N GLN A 441 -0.01 -34.57 13.75
CA GLN A 441 -0.24 -35.88 13.14
C GLN A 441 -1.45 -35.90 12.19
N ILE A 442 -2.26 -34.84 12.18
CA ILE A 442 -3.44 -34.72 11.30
C ILE A 442 -2.98 -34.35 9.89
N ASP A 443 -3.39 -35.17 8.91
CA ASP A 443 -3.08 -34.92 7.51
C ASP A 443 -3.66 -33.57 7.05
N GLY A 444 -2.88 -32.81 6.28
CA GLY A 444 -3.21 -31.45 5.84
C GLY A 444 -2.97 -30.32 6.86
N TRP A 445 -2.88 -30.59 8.17
CA TRP A 445 -2.62 -29.52 9.16
C TRP A 445 -1.21 -28.95 9.05
N ALA A 446 -0.20 -29.81 8.88
CA ALA A 446 1.19 -29.38 8.68
C ALA A 446 1.35 -28.50 7.43
N GLY A 447 0.69 -28.86 6.32
CA GLY A 447 0.65 -28.07 5.10
C GLY A 447 -0.04 -26.71 5.29
N THR A 448 -1.13 -26.68 6.08
CA THR A 448 -1.82 -25.45 6.46
C THR A 448 -0.89 -24.51 7.24
N VAL A 449 -0.16 -25.02 8.24
CA VAL A 449 0.77 -24.22 9.04
C VAL A 449 1.90 -23.67 8.17
N SER A 450 2.48 -24.50 7.30
CA SER A 450 3.52 -24.07 6.36
C SER A 450 3.05 -22.92 5.47
N LYS A 451 1.91 -23.07 4.78
CA LYS A 451 1.36 -22.03 3.90
C LYS A 451 0.96 -20.76 4.66
N THR A 452 0.23 -20.89 5.76
CA THR A 452 -0.20 -19.71 6.56
C THR A 452 0.98 -18.95 7.15
N SER A 453 2.09 -19.63 7.49
CA SER A 453 3.30 -18.98 7.98
C SER A 453 3.99 -18.12 6.92
N GLN A 454 4.01 -18.56 5.65
CA GLN A 454 4.57 -17.79 4.55
C GLN A 454 3.78 -16.50 4.28
N LEU A 455 2.49 -16.47 4.64
CA LEU A 455 1.61 -15.32 4.49
C LEU A 455 1.68 -14.34 5.68
N THR A 456 2.43 -14.69 6.73
CA THR A 456 2.52 -13.94 7.99
C THR A 456 3.91 -13.31 8.15
N LYS A 457 3.97 -12.08 8.69
CA LYS A 457 5.22 -11.38 9.03
C LYS A 457 5.67 -11.66 10.47
N PHE A 458 4.75 -11.52 11.41
CA PHE A 458 5.02 -11.71 12.84
C PHE A 458 3.90 -12.55 13.46
N MET A 459 4.26 -13.40 14.42
CA MET A 459 3.33 -14.25 15.15
C MET A 459 3.58 -14.13 16.64
N ASP A 460 2.60 -13.62 17.36
CA ASP A 460 2.64 -13.55 18.80
C ASP A 460 1.70 -14.60 19.40
N SER A 461 2.08 -15.14 20.55
CA SER A 461 1.33 -16.15 21.27
C SER A 461 1.38 -15.83 22.76
N PHE A 462 0.22 -15.62 23.35
CA PHE A 462 0.07 -15.25 24.75
C PHE A 462 -0.70 -16.35 25.48
N ILE A 463 -0.19 -16.78 26.63
CA ILE A 463 -0.96 -17.60 27.56
C ILE A 463 -1.66 -16.67 28.53
N LEU A 464 -2.96 -16.88 28.65
CA LEU A 464 -3.92 -16.00 29.29
C LEU A 464 -4.61 -16.74 30.44
N ARG A 465 -4.84 -16.03 31.54
CA ARG A 465 -5.67 -16.48 32.66
C ARG A 465 -6.94 -15.62 32.72
N PRO A 466 -8.13 -16.22 32.79
CA PRO A 466 -9.37 -15.47 32.88
C PRO A 466 -9.45 -14.72 34.22
N LEU A 467 -9.92 -13.48 34.18
CA LEU A 467 -10.19 -12.69 35.38
C LEU A 467 -11.48 -13.17 36.08
N PRO A 468 -11.67 -12.91 37.38
CA PRO A 468 -12.84 -13.39 38.13
C PRO A 468 -14.21 -12.97 37.55
N PHE A 469 -14.26 -11.79 36.92
CA PHE A 469 -15.44 -11.21 36.27
C PHE A 469 -15.55 -11.56 34.77
N SER A 470 -14.62 -12.36 34.24
CA SER A 470 -14.70 -12.87 32.87
C SER A 470 -15.87 -13.87 32.75
N PRO A 471 -16.72 -13.74 31.72
CA PRO A 471 -17.79 -14.71 31.46
C PRO A 471 -17.27 -16.04 30.91
N LEU A 472 -16.15 -16.02 30.20
CA LEU A 472 -15.36 -17.21 29.89
C LEU A 472 -14.44 -17.48 31.08
N LYS A 473 -14.63 -18.63 31.74
CA LYS A 473 -13.84 -19.07 32.89
C LYS A 473 -13.10 -20.36 32.58
#